data_AF-A0A2E9SWE4-F1
#
_entry.id   AF-A0A2E9SWE4-F1
#
_cell.length_a   1.000
_cell.length_b   1.000
_cell.length_c   1.000
_cell.angle_alpha   90.00
_cell.angle_beta   90.00
_cell.angle_gamma   90.00
#
_symmetry.space_group_name_H-M   'P 1'
#
loop_
_entity.id
_entity.type
_entity.pdbx_description
1 polymer ?
#
loop_
_entity_poly.entity_id
_entity_poly.type
_entity_poly.pdbx_seq_one_letter_code
_entity_poly.pdbx_strand_id
1 'polypeptide(L)'
;MTDNNSSTDQPDGPTQRPHRGSLLVTFIGGALIGASVFWTGSELLETTAETTDSMTMPAKGGGGHAGHAAMMVAVDDWAVKPTLDTAIYADPVGGWNLNVKTSNFTFDAAAAGRDNVEGNGHAHVYVNGMKLGRIYGAWYHIASLPKGRHEISVSLYANDHRGLALGGTKITSTTKVIVE
;
A
#
# COMPACT_ATOMS: atom_id res chain seq x y z
N MET A 1 -11.24 -60.27 -44.81
CA MET A 1 -10.95 -61.71 -44.76
C MET A 1 -10.25 -61.96 -43.44
N THR A 2 -10.95 -62.66 -42.54
CA THR A 2 -10.52 -63.36 -41.31
C THR A 2 -9.91 -62.59 -40.13
N ASP A 3 -10.68 -62.69 -39.04
CA ASP A 3 -10.47 -62.35 -37.64
C ASP A 3 -9.58 -63.36 -36.87
N ASN A 4 -9.10 -62.95 -35.69
CA ASN A 4 -9.03 -63.67 -34.39
C ASN A 4 -7.88 -63.06 -33.56
N ASN A 5 -8.08 -62.31 -32.47
CA ASN A 5 -8.79 -62.53 -31.21
C ASN A 5 -8.33 -63.77 -30.41
N SER A 6 -7.68 -63.52 -29.28
CA SER A 6 -7.86 -64.31 -28.05
C SER A 6 -7.55 -63.45 -26.81
N SER A 7 -8.65 -63.14 -26.11
CA SER A 7 -8.77 -62.49 -24.80
C SER A 7 -8.12 -63.22 -23.64
N THR A 8 -7.90 -62.49 -22.54
CA THR A 8 -8.22 -62.80 -21.11
C THR A 8 -7.53 -61.69 -20.28
N ASP A 9 -8.07 -61.06 -19.23
CA ASP A 9 -9.24 -61.27 -18.37
C ASP A 9 -9.49 -59.93 -17.60
N GLN A 10 -10.74 -59.56 -17.30
CA GLN A 10 -11.16 -58.41 -16.47
C GLN A 10 -11.96 -59.00 -15.28
N PRO A 11 -11.99 -58.40 -14.07
CA PRO A 11 -13.08 -57.44 -13.80
C PRO A 11 -12.77 -56.33 -12.76
N ASP A 12 -13.69 -55.36 -12.74
CA ASP A 12 -13.72 -54.13 -11.95
C ASP A 12 -13.82 -54.30 -10.43
N GLY A 13 -13.30 -53.32 -9.68
CA GLY A 13 -13.62 -53.11 -8.27
C GLY A 13 -14.17 -51.70 -8.04
N PRO A 14 -15.35 -51.53 -7.40
CA PRO A 14 -15.88 -50.20 -7.11
C PRO A 14 -15.81 -49.83 -5.61
N THR A 15 -15.89 -48.50 -5.39
CA THR A 15 -16.32 -47.76 -4.19
C THR A 15 -15.34 -47.52 -3.03
N GLN A 16 -15.07 -46.23 -2.77
CA GLN A 16 -15.34 -45.63 -1.44
C GLN A 16 -15.95 -44.22 -1.58
N ARG A 17 -16.89 -43.95 -0.67
CA ARG A 17 -17.86 -42.85 -0.57
C ARG A 17 -17.30 -41.64 0.22
N PRO A 18 -18.04 -40.51 0.36
CA PRO A 18 -17.46 -39.18 0.60
C PRO A 18 -17.20 -38.90 2.08
N HIS A 19 -16.15 -38.12 2.38
CA HIS A 19 -15.97 -37.54 3.70
C HIS A 19 -16.80 -36.27 3.83
N ARG A 20 -17.99 -36.42 4.43
CA ARG A 20 -18.68 -35.36 5.16
C ARG A 20 -17.99 -35.19 6.52
N GLY A 21 -17.26 -34.11 6.70
CA GLY A 21 -16.79 -33.63 7.99
C GLY A 21 -17.42 -32.28 8.28
N SER A 22 -18.50 -32.27 9.07
CA SER A 22 -19.13 -31.07 9.60
C SER A 22 -18.33 -30.60 10.81
N LEU A 23 -17.65 -29.46 10.72
CA LEU A 23 -17.07 -28.81 11.89
C LEU A 23 -18.00 -27.69 12.37
N LEU A 24 -18.86 -28.04 13.32
CA LEU A 24 -19.64 -27.11 14.12
C LEU A 24 -18.71 -26.60 15.24
N VAL A 25 -18.25 -25.35 15.16
CA VAL A 25 -17.64 -24.67 16.30
C VAL A 25 -18.61 -23.64 16.83
N THR A 26 -19.30 -24.03 17.89
CA THR A 26 -20.08 -23.13 18.74
C THR A 26 -19.13 -22.53 19.78
N PHE A 27 -18.82 -21.24 19.67
CA PHE A 27 -18.37 -20.46 20.82
C PHE A 27 -19.52 -19.58 21.30
N ILE A 28 -20.12 -20.01 22.42
CA ILE A 28 -21.02 -19.21 23.24
C ILE A 28 -20.16 -18.29 24.11
N GLY A 29 -20.47 -16.99 24.03
CA GLY A 29 -20.59 -16.13 25.20
C GLY A 29 -19.31 -15.68 25.92
N GLY A 30 -19.00 -14.39 25.78
CA GLY A 30 -18.12 -13.66 26.68
C GLY A 30 -18.21 -12.16 26.41
N ALA A 31 -19.26 -11.52 26.91
CA ALA A 31 -19.42 -10.07 26.88
C ALA A 31 -18.67 -9.42 28.05
N LEU A 32 -17.82 -8.43 27.78
CA LEU A 32 -17.44 -7.32 28.68
C LEU A 32 -17.08 -6.13 27.77
N ILE A 33 -17.91 -5.10 27.61
CA ILE A 33 -17.86 -3.82 28.38
C ILE A 33 -16.38 -3.43 28.61
N GLY A 34 -15.78 -2.52 27.86
CA GLY A 34 -16.16 -1.13 27.67
C GLY A 34 -15.19 -0.26 28.47
N ALA A 35 -14.40 0.58 27.81
CA ALA A 35 -13.79 1.79 28.39
C ALA A 35 -13.01 2.54 27.30
N SER A 36 -13.67 3.51 26.70
CA SER A 36 -13.02 4.64 26.04
C SER A 36 -12.26 5.44 27.10
N VAL A 37 -10.93 5.55 26.95
CA VAL A 37 -10.14 6.50 27.73
C VAL A 37 -9.64 7.58 26.80
N PHE A 38 -10.30 8.73 26.89
CA PHE A 38 -9.77 10.01 26.47
C PHE A 38 -8.69 10.43 27.47
N TRP A 39 -7.52 10.87 27.00
CA TRP A 39 -6.54 11.52 27.88
C TRP A 39 -6.25 12.92 27.36
N THR A 40 -6.64 13.93 28.15
CA THR A 40 -6.26 15.33 27.98
C THR A 40 -5.71 15.85 29.31
N GLY A 41 -4.52 16.44 29.27
CA GLY A 41 -4.13 17.57 30.14
C GLY A 41 -3.29 17.31 31.40
N SER A 42 -2.00 17.63 31.28
CA SER A 42 -1.12 18.40 32.20
C SER A 42 -0.90 18.08 33.68
N GLU A 43 0.42 17.93 33.98
CA GLU A 43 1.23 18.54 35.06
C GLU A 43 0.98 18.09 36.53
N LEU A 44 1.94 17.39 37.15
CA LEU A 44 3.07 17.99 37.89
C LEU A 44 3.91 16.96 38.68
N LEU A 45 5.22 17.21 38.63
CA LEU A 45 6.29 17.01 39.61
C LEU A 45 7.31 15.86 39.44
N GLU A 46 8.55 16.32 39.57
CA GLU A 46 9.88 15.80 39.20
C GLU A 46 10.45 14.67 40.06
N THR A 47 11.49 14.02 39.51
CA THR A 47 12.69 13.41 40.15
C THR A 47 13.21 12.37 39.15
N THR A 48 14.44 12.33 38.65
CA THR A 48 15.76 12.86 39.05
C THR A 48 16.68 12.88 37.83
N ALA A 49 17.61 13.83 37.83
CA ALA A 49 18.70 13.96 36.88
C ALA A 49 19.71 12.82 36.97
N GLU A 50 20.19 12.34 35.82
CA GLU A 50 21.51 11.73 35.68
C GLU A 50 22.28 12.41 34.54
N THR A 51 23.45 12.92 34.93
CA THR A 51 24.43 13.66 34.15
C THR A 51 25.08 12.79 33.07
N THR A 52 25.12 13.24 31.82
CA THR A 52 26.25 12.90 30.94
C THR A 52 26.52 14.01 29.93
N ASP A 53 27.58 14.74 30.27
CA ASP A 53 28.58 15.43 29.47
C ASP A 53 28.20 16.14 28.16
N SER A 54 28.49 17.43 28.19
CA SER A 54 28.37 18.41 27.13
C SER A 54 29.36 18.17 25.99
N MET A 55 28.86 17.96 24.76
CA MET A 55 29.58 18.42 23.57
C MET A 55 28.84 19.60 22.96
N THR A 56 29.40 20.77 23.23
CA THR A 56 29.05 22.06 22.64
C THR A 56 29.28 22.02 21.13
N MET A 57 28.23 22.26 20.34
CA MET A 57 28.34 22.65 18.94
C MET A 57 27.69 24.03 18.78
N PRO A 58 28.35 24.99 18.10
CA PRO A 58 27.90 26.37 18.08
C PRO A 58 26.60 26.51 17.27
N ALA A 59 25.62 27.17 17.88
CA ALA A 59 24.41 27.64 17.22
C ALA A 59 24.78 28.71 16.17
N LYS A 60 24.58 28.40 14.89
CA LYS A 60 24.45 29.42 13.84
C LYS A 60 22.95 29.56 13.55
N GLY A 61 22.36 30.64 14.08
CA GLY A 61 21.00 31.04 13.78
C GLY A 61 20.82 31.52 12.34
N GLY A 62 19.57 31.47 11.89
CA GLY A 62 19.08 32.20 10.72
C GLY A 62 18.62 31.32 9.57
N GLY A 63 17.31 31.17 9.39
CA GLY A 63 16.73 30.59 8.19
C GLY A 63 15.23 30.37 8.34
N GLY A 64 14.45 31.32 7.84
CA GLY A 64 13.00 31.38 8.04
C GLY A 64 12.23 30.16 7.51
N HIS A 65 11.03 30.00 8.07
CA HIS A 65 9.99 29.10 7.60
C HIS A 65 9.56 29.48 6.16
N ALA A 66 10.32 29.06 5.17
CA ALA A 66 9.99 29.18 3.75
C ALA A 66 10.38 27.88 3.04
N GLY A 67 9.64 26.80 3.30
CA GLY A 67 10.07 25.44 2.90
C GLY A 67 9.01 24.53 2.29
N HIS A 68 7.76 24.96 2.08
CA HIS A 68 6.73 24.06 1.54
C HIS A 68 6.67 24.01 0.01
N ALA A 69 7.22 25.01 -0.70
CA ALA A 69 7.23 25.04 -2.17
C ALA A 69 8.32 24.14 -2.80
N ALA A 70 9.35 23.75 -2.07
CA ALA A 70 10.46 22.94 -2.59
C ALA A 70 10.11 21.44 -2.77
N MET A 71 8.94 20.99 -2.31
CA MET A 71 8.58 19.57 -2.27
C MET A 71 7.74 19.08 -3.46
N MET A 72 7.38 19.96 -4.39
CA MET A 72 6.52 19.63 -5.52
C MET A 72 7.10 20.13 -6.85
N VAL A 73 6.77 19.43 -7.93
CA VAL A 73 6.96 19.87 -9.31
C VAL A 73 5.59 20.20 -9.87
N ALA A 74 5.37 21.45 -10.24
CA ALA A 74 4.19 21.86 -10.98
C ALA A 74 4.28 21.33 -12.41
N VAL A 75 3.22 20.66 -12.88
CA VAL A 75 3.14 20.09 -14.24
C VAL A 75 2.26 20.94 -15.17
N ASP A 76 1.82 22.11 -14.70
CA ASP A 76 0.91 23.01 -15.42
C ASP A 76 1.45 23.39 -16.81
N ASP A 77 2.77 23.61 -16.91
CA ASP A 77 3.47 24.00 -18.14
C ASP A 77 4.04 22.82 -18.94
N TRP A 78 3.86 21.58 -18.48
CA TRP A 78 4.31 20.41 -19.25
C TRP A 78 3.49 20.26 -20.53
N ALA A 79 4.16 19.91 -21.63
CA ALA A 79 3.55 19.73 -22.94
C ALA A 79 2.37 18.73 -22.91
N VAL A 80 2.54 17.64 -22.16
CA VAL A 80 1.48 16.69 -21.81
C VAL A 80 1.47 16.46 -20.31
N LYS A 81 0.28 16.51 -19.72
CA LYS A 81 0.11 16.37 -18.27
C LYS A 81 -0.07 14.90 -17.90
N PRO A 82 0.64 14.39 -16.88
CA PRO A 82 0.45 13.04 -16.40
C PRO A 82 -0.94 12.88 -15.77
N THR A 83 -1.56 11.73 -15.99
CA THR A 83 -2.81 11.34 -15.32
C THR A 83 -2.56 10.10 -14.47
N LEU A 84 -3.42 9.92 -13.47
CA LEU A 84 -3.35 8.79 -12.55
C LEU A 84 -4.77 8.31 -12.21
N ASP A 85 -5.01 7.02 -12.35
CA ASP A 85 -6.19 6.31 -11.85
C ASP A 85 -5.77 5.02 -11.13
N THR A 86 -6.64 4.50 -10.27
CA THR A 86 -6.37 3.28 -9.49
C THR A 86 -7.56 2.35 -9.46
N ALA A 87 -7.28 1.05 -9.50
CA ALA A 87 -8.26 0.00 -9.24
C ALA A 87 -7.65 -1.05 -8.32
N ILE A 88 -8.46 -1.65 -7.46
CA ILE A 88 -8.01 -2.69 -6.52
C ILE A 88 -8.87 -3.94 -6.68
N TYR A 89 -8.22 -5.09 -6.65
CA TYR A 89 -8.84 -6.40 -6.87
C TYR A 89 -8.40 -7.36 -5.77
N ALA A 90 -9.29 -8.24 -5.31
CA ALA A 90 -8.88 -9.34 -4.45
C ALA A 90 -7.92 -10.25 -5.22
N ASP A 91 -6.82 -10.65 -4.58
CA ASP A 91 -5.92 -11.66 -5.16
C ASP A 91 -6.49 -13.07 -4.88
N PRO A 92 -6.56 -13.97 -5.89
CA PRO A 92 -7.11 -15.32 -5.71
C PRO A 92 -6.36 -16.19 -4.69
N VAL A 93 -5.09 -15.90 -4.40
CA VAL A 93 -4.23 -16.65 -3.47
C VAL A 93 -4.10 -15.93 -2.12
N GLY A 94 -4.59 -14.69 -2.03
CA GLY A 94 -4.66 -13.92 -0.80
C GLY A 94 -4.05 -12.52 -0.94
N GLY A 95 -4.64 -11.55 -0.25
CA GLY A 95 -4.25 -10.14 -0.37
C GLY A 95 -5.01 -9.41 -1.48
N TRP A 96 -4.42 -8.32 -1.97
CA TRP A 96 -5.04 -7.44 -2.95
C TRP A 96 -4.04 -6.99 -4.02
N ASN A 97 -4.49 -6.95 -5.27
CA ASN A 97 -3.73 -6.40 -6.38
C ASN A 97 -4.21 -5.00 -6.69
N LEU A 98 -3.33 -4.01 -6.46
CA LEU A 98 -3.52 -2.63 -6.85
C LEU A 98 -3.01 -2.44 -8.29
N ASN A 99 -3.88 -1.99 -9.18
CA ASN A 99 -3.56 -1.53 -10.52
C ASN A 99 -3.47 0.00 -10.52
N VAL A 100 -2.30 0.50 -10.89
CA VAL A 100 -1.97 1.91 -11.07
C VAL A 100 -1.92 2.21 -12.55
N LYS A 101 -2.87 3.01 -13.01
CA LYS A 101 -3.04 3.36 -14.42
C LYS A 101 -2.58 4.79 -14.62
N THR A 102 -1.57 4.97 -15.47
CA THR A 102 -1.06 6.30 -15.80
C THR A 102 -1.17 6.57 -17.30
N SER A 103 -1.21 7.86 -17.66
CA SER A 103 -0.96 8.32 -19.03
C SER A 103 0.02 9.48 -18.96
N ASN A 104 0.85 9.64 -20.01
CA ASN A 104 1.92 10.65 -20.05
C ASN A 104 2.89 10.58 -18.84
N PHE A 105 3.08 9.38 -18.30
CA PHE A 105 3.97 9.12 -17.19
C PHE A 105 4.63 7.75 -17.35
N THR A 106 5.96 7.72 -17.23
CA THR A 106 6.82 6.55 -17.35
C THR A 106 7.41 6.23 -15.99
N PHE A 107 7.24 4.99 -15.54
CA PHE A 107 7.95 4.52 -14.36
C PHE A 107 9.43 4.34 -14.68
N ASP A 108 10.30 5.02 -13.93
CA ASP A 108 11.74 5.03 -14.13
C ASP A 108 12.45 4.60 -12.83
N ALA A 109 12.57 3.29 -12.64
CA ALA A 109 13.22 2.73 -11.46
C ALA A 109 14.72 3.07 -11.41
N ALA A 110 15.37 3.15 -12.56
CA ALA A 110 16.81 3.33 -12.67
C ALA A 110 17.24 4.76 -12.31
N ALA A 111 16.40 5.76 -12.60
CA ALA A 111 16.66 7.16 -12.27
C ALA A 111 16.06 7.62 -10.94
N ALA A 112 15.49 6.72 -10.13
CA ALA A 112 14.96 7.09 -8.82
C ALA A 112 16.06 7.67 -7.91
N GLY A 113 15.83 8.87 -7.37
CA GLY A 113 16.82 9.65 -6.61
C GLY A 113 17.81 10.44 -7.47
N ARG A 114 17.58 10.54 -8.78
CA ARG A 114 18.35 11.37 -9.71
C ARG A 114 17.53 12.61 -10.10
N ASP A 115 18.11 13.45 -10.95
CA ASP A 115 17.46 14.68 -11.42
C ASP A 115 16.12 14.40 -12.10
N ASN A 116 15.20 15.35 -11.95
CA ASN A 116 13.88 15.26 -12.57
C ASN A 116 13.98 15.25 -14.10
N VAL A 117 13.24 14.32 -14.71
CA VAL A 117 12.95 14.29 -16.14
C VAL A 117 11.44 14.32 -16.28
N GLU A 118 10.91 15.28 -17.06
CA GLU A 118 9.46 15.44 -17.22
C GLU A 118 8.78 14.13 -17.62
N GLY A 119 7.65 13.82 -17.00
CA GLY A 119 6.91 12.60 -17.24
C GLY A 119 7.59 11.32 -16.72
N ASN A 120 8.73 11.36 -16.05
CA ASN A 120 9.42 10.18 -15.53
C ASN A 120 9.50 10.20 -14.01
N GLY A 121 9.32 9.03 -13.40
CA GLY A 121 9.34 8.95 -11.95
C GLY A 121 8.86 7.63 -11.36
N HIS A 122 8.24 7.73 -10.19
CA HIS A 122 7.70 6.59 -9.45
C HIS A 122 6.43 6.99 -8.69
N ALA A 123 5.73 6.01 -8.13
CA ALA A 123 4.53 6.26 -7.32
C ALA A 123 4.73 5.84 -5.87
N HIS A 124 4.09 6.53 -4.93
CA HIS A 124 4.00 6.09 -3.53
C HIS A 124 2.58 5.61 -3.25
N VAL A 125 2.47 4.48 -2.56
CA VAL A 125 1.21 3.85 -2.16
C VAL A 125 1.01 4.07 -0.66
N TYR A 126 -0.20 4.42 -0.26
CA TYR A 126 -0.60 4.63 1.13
C TYR A 126 -1.87 3.85 1.45
N VAL A 127 -1.98 3.37 2.68
CA VAL A 127 -3.20 2.78 3.26
C VAL A 127 -3.62 3.68 4.43
N ASN A 128 -4.83 4.23 4.38
CA ASN A 128 -5.36 5.10 5.44
C ASN A 128 -4.39 6.24 5.82
N GLY A 129 -3.76 6.85 4.80
CA GLY A 129 -2.77 7.92 4.97
C GLY A 129 -1.37 7.47 5.39
N MET A 130 -1.18 6.21 5.81
CA MET A 130 0.14 5.66 6.13
C MET A 130 0.84 5.14 4.88
N LYS A 131 2.09 5.56 4.66
CA LYS A 131 2.87 5.11 3.49
C LYS A 131 3.15 3.63 3.60
N LEU A 132 2.65 2.87 2.62
CA LEU A 132 2.88 1.45 2.48
C LEU A 132 4.16 1.17 1.69
N GLY A 133 4.41 1.93 0.63
CA GLY A 133 5.58 1.68 -0.20
C GLY A 133 5.80 2.68 -1.33
N ARG A 134 6.92 2.47 -2.02
CA ARG A 134 7.27 3.11 -3.29
C ARG A 134 7.27 2.03 -4.37
N ILE A 135 6.68 2.32 -5.52
CA ILE A 135 6.51 1.37 -6.61
C ILE A 135 7.00 1.97 -7.93
N TYR A 136 7.44 1.08 -8.83
CA TYR A 136 8.03 1.43 -10.12
C TYR A 136 7.31 0.73 -11.28
N GLY A 137 6.03 0.43 -11.11
CA GLY A 137 5.25 -0.28 -12.11
C GLY A 137 3.77 -0.19 -11.84
N ALA A 138 3.00 -0.70 -12.80
CA ALA A 138 1.54 -0.61 -12.81
C ALA A 138 0.85 -1.52 -11.78
N TRP A 139 1.52 -2.57 -11.30
CA TRP A 139 0.91 -3.54 -10.38
C TRP A 139 1.67 -3.59 -9.07
N TYR A 140 0.91 -3.59 -7.97
CA TYR A 140 1.45 -3.70 -6.63
C TYR A 140 0.59 -4.62 -5.76
N HIS A 141 1.23 -5.61 -5.15
CA HIS A 141 0.56 -6.57 -4.29
C HIS A 141 0.56 -6.09 -2.83
N ILE A 142 -0.62 -6.02 -2.23
CA ILE A 142 -0.83 -5.71 -0.81
C ILE A 142 -1.16 -7.02 -0.10
N ALA A 143 -0.19 -7.56 0.63
CA ALA A 143 -0.25 -8.90 1.20
C ALA A 143 -1.46 -9.11 2.15
N SER A 144 -1.79 -8.10 2.96
CA SER A 144 -2.96 -8.16 3.83
C SER A 144 -3.48 -6.76 4.16
N LEU A 145 -4.78 -6.70 4.42
CA LEU A 145 -5.46 -5.55 5.01
C LEU A 145 -6.27 -6.09 6.20
N PRO A 146 -6.26 -5.42 7.37
CA PRO A 146 -7.13 -5.76 8.49
C PRO A 146 -8.61 -5.80 8.10
N LYS A 147 -9.46 -6.38 8.95
CA LYS A 147 -10.91 -6.27 8.75
C LYS A 147 -11.35 -4.81 8.83
N GLY A 148 -12.28 -4.43 7.95
CA GLY A 148 -12.86 -3.09 7.91
C GLY A 148 -12.59 -2.36 6.59
N ARG A 149 -12.85 -1.04 6.61
CA ARG A 149 -12.74 -0.17 5.44
C ARG A 149 -11.34 0.42 5.37
N HIS A 150 -10.73 0.31 4.20
CA HIS A 150 -9.43 0.88 3.88
C HIS A 150 -9.54 1.84 2.70
N GLU A 151 -8.83 2.95 2.82
CA GLU A 151 -8.59 3.89 1.73
C GLU A 151 -7.17 3.71 1.22
N ILE A 152 -7.05 3.35 -0.06
CA ILE A 152 -5.78 3.16 -0.74
C ILE A 152 -5.55 4.36 -1.63
N SER A 153 -4.49 5.11 -1.38
CA SER A 153 -4.13 6.26 -2.20
C SER A 153 -2.78 6.06 -2.86
N VAL A 154 -2.66 6.55 -4.09
CA VAL A 154 -1.43 6.52 -4.89
C VAL A 154 -1.13 7.94 -5.32
N SER A 155 0.12 8.36 -5.22
CA SER A 155 0.56 9.68 -5.72
C SER A 155 1.79 9.55 -6.60
N LEU A 156 1.87 10.38 -7.65
CA LEU A 156 3.03 10.42 -8.56
C LEU A 156 4.14 11.33 -8.02
N TYR A 157 5.38 10.90 -8.22
CA TYR A 157 6.60 11.60 -7.83
C TYR A 157 7.58 11.63 -8.99
N ALA A 158 8.30 12.74 -9.12
CA ALA A 158 9.46 12.88 -10.00
C ALA A 158 10.62 11.99 -9.56
N ASN A 159 11.61 11.82 -10.44
CA ASN A 159 12.86 11.10 -10.14
C ASN A 159 13.57 11.65 -8.90
N ASP A 160 13.53 12.95 -8.67
CA ASP A 160 14.17 13.61 -7.52
C ASP A 160 13.34 13.59 -6.22
N HIS A 161 12.31 12.74 -6.16
CA HIS A 161 11.38 12.56 -5.03
C HIS A 161 10.46 13.74 -4.71
N ARG A 162 10.38 14.78 -5.54
CA ARG A 162 9.35 15.80 -5.42
C ARG A 162 8.02 15.27 -5.95
N GLY A 163 6.92 15.59 -5.25
CA GLY A 163 5.58 15.16 -5.70
C GLY A 163 5.16 15.92 -6.95
N LEU A 164 4.46 15.26 -7.88
CA LEU A 164 3.90 15.96 -9.04
C LEU A 164 2.58 16.63 -8.65
N ALA A 165 2.39 17.89 -9.05
CA ALA A 165 1.16 18.65 -8.81
C ALA A 165 0.63 19.28 -10.11
N LEU A 166 -0.69 19.27 -10.27
CA LEU A 166 -1.42 20.00 -11.31
C LEU A 166 -2.35 20.99 -10.63
N GLY A 167 -2.29 22.27 -11.02
CA GLY A 167 -3.08 23.33 -10.37
C GLY A 167 -2.79 23.44 -8.87
N GLY A 168 -1.53 23.22 -8.46
CA GLY A 168 -1.11 23.19 -7.06
C GLY A 168 -1.58 21.97 -6.25
N THR A 169 -2.35 21.06 -6.84
CA THR A 169 -2.85 19.84 -6.17
C THR A 169 -2.01 18.65 -6.57
N LYS A 170 -1.55 17.86 -5.59
CA LYS A 170 -0.79 16.63 -5.84
C LYS A 170 -1.61 15.68 -6.72
N ILE A 171 -0.96 15.08 -7.71
CA ILE A 171 -1.58 14.08 -8.57
C ILE A 171 -1.71 12.79 -7.76
N THR A 172 -2.91 12.61 -7.20
CA THR A 172 -3.27 11.52 -6.31
C THR A 172 -4.57 10.87 -6.79
N SER A 173 -4.61 9.54 -6.83
CA SER A 173 -5.85 8.77 -7.02
C SER A 173 -6.10 7.91 -5.79
N THR A 174 -7.38 7.73 -5.46
CA THR A 174 -7.83 7.03 -4.25
C THR A 174 -8.90 6.02 -4.60
N THR A 175 -8.74 4.80 -4.09
CA THR A 175 -9.75 3.74 -4.16
C THR A 175 -10.04 3.18 -2.77
N LYS A 176 -11.23 2.62 -2.57
CA LYS A 176 -11.69 2.11 -1.28
C LYS A 176 -11.96 0.62 -1.39
N VAL A 177 -11.62 -0.09 -0.32
CA VAL A 177 -11.85 -1.53 -0.20
C VAL A 177 -12.40 -1.85 1.19
N ILE A 178 -13.28 -2.84 1.27
CA ILE A 178 -13.83 -3.35 2.53
C ILE A 178 -13.39 -4.81 2.65
N VAL A 179 -12.80 -5.15 3.79
CA VAL A 179 -12.39 -6.51 4.15
C VAL A 179 -13.37 -7.01 5.21
N GLU A 180 -14.00 -8.15 4.94
CA GLU A 180 -15.05 -8.76 5.79
C GLU A 180 -14.50 -9.77 6.83
#